data_AF-A0A523GSW0-F1
#
_entry.id   AF-A0A523GSW0-F1
#
_cell.length_a   1.000
_cell.length_b   1.000
_cell.length_c   1.000
_cell.angle_alpha   90.00
_cell.angle_beta   90.00
_cell.angle_gamma   90.00
#
_symmetry.space_group_name_H-M   'P 1'
#
loop_
_entity.id
_entity.type
_entity.pdbx_description
1 polymer ?
#
loop_
_entity_poly.entity_id
_entity_poly.type
_entity_poly.pdbx_seq_one_letter_code
_entity_poly.pdbx_strand_id
1 'polypeptide(L)'
;PITLSGGERQRLCIARAIVNRPSILIADEPTANLDADYTKDIMNMFKSFHQVGVTVLIAIPDAELLGGSQERILALNHGKLAI
;
A
#
# COMPACT_ATOMS: atom_id res chain seq x y z
N PRO A 1 19.97 4.79 -4.97
CA PRO A 1 20.66 6.08 -5.23
C PRO A 1 20.43 7.05 -4.07
N ILE A 2 21.49 7.70 -3.58
CA ILE A 2 21.47 8.55 -2.38
C ILE A 2 20.75 9.90 -2.62
N THR A 3 20.54 10.28 -3.87
CA THR A 3 20.00 11.59 -4.28
C THR A 3 18.47 11.67 -4.42
N LEU A 4 17.74 10.57 -4.21
CA LEU A 4 16.28 10.57 -4.37
C LEU A 4 15.58 11.14 -3.13
N SER A 5 14.63 12.05 -3.36
CA SER A 5 13.65 12.47 -2.36
C SER A 5 12.85 11.27 -1.83
N GLY A 6 12.15 11.45 -0.70
CA GLY A 6 11.30 10.41 -0.11
C GLY A 6 10.28 9.85 -1.10
N GLY A 7 9.55 10.74 -1.79
CA GLY A 7 8.55 10.35 -2.80
C GLY A 7 9.15 9.67 -4.03
N GLU A 8 10.33 10.09 -4.51
CA GLU A 8 11.00 9.42 -5.63
C GLU A 8 11.51 8.03 -5.26
N ARG A 9 12.07 7.88 -4.06
CA ARG A 9 12.50 6.58 -3.54
C ARG A 9 11.33 5.61 -3.47
N GLN A 10 10.18 6.10 -3.03
CA GLN A 10 8.96 5.33 -2.95
C GLN A 10 8.41 4.95 -4.32
N ARG A 11 8.34 5.89 -5.28
CA ARG A 11 7.96 5.58 -6.66
C ARG A 11 8.89 4.52 -7.28
N LEU A 12 10.20 4.60 -7.02
CA LEU A 12 11.15 3.59 -7.45
C LEU A 12 10.90 2.23 -6.79
N CYS A 13 10.61 2.19 -5.48
CA CYS A 13 10.25 0.96 -4.78
C CYS A 13 9.00 0.31 -5.38
N ILE A 14 7.95 1.10 -5.64
CA ILE A 14 6.71 0.61 -6.27
C ILE A 14 7.00 0.12 -7.68
N ALA A 15 7.72 0.88 -8.51
CA ALA A 15 8.11 0.48 -9.85
C ALA A 15 8.87 -0.86 -9.86
N ARG A 16 9.79 -1.05 -8.91
CA ARG A 16 10.52 -2.32 -8.74
C ARG A 16 9.61 -3.47 -8.35
N ALA A 17 8.59 -3.22 -7.51
CA ALA A 17 7.66 -4.24 -7.09
C ALA A 17 6.72 -4.69 -8.23
N ILE A 18 6.36 -3.79 -9.14
CA ILE A 18 5.37 -4.06 -10.21
C ILE A 18 5.97 -4.48 -11.55
N VAL A 19 7.27 -4.26 -11.79
CA VAL A 19 7.91 -4.49 -13.11
C VAL A 19 7.70 -5.92 -13.64
N ASN A 20 7.64 -6.90 -12.74
CA ASN A 20 7.43 -8.31 -13.08
C ASN A 20 5.94 -8.71 -13.18
N ARG A 21 5.01 -7.75 -13.13
CA ARG A 21 3.55 -7.98 -13.14
C ARG A 21 3.14 -9.07 -12.13
N PRO A 22 3.41 -8.87 -10.83
CA PRO A 22 3.12 -9.88 -9.83
C PRO A 22 1.61 -10.13 -9.73
N SER A 23 1.23 -11.37 -9.42
CA SER A 23 -0.16 -11.70 -9.08
C SER A 23 -0.57 -11.16 -7.71
N ILE A 24 0.40 -10.96 -6.81
CA ILE A 24 0.19 -10.44 -5.45
C ILE A 24 1.22 -9.36 -5.15
N LEU A 25 0.74 -8.21 -4.67
CA LEU A 25 1.54 -7.10 -4.19
C LEU A 25 1.32 -6.94 -2.68
N ILE A 26 2.39 -7.01 -1.89
CA ILE A 26 2.35 -6.79 -0.44
C ILE A 26 3.06 -5.46 -0.15
N ALA A 27 2.37 -4.55 0.53
CA ALA A 27 2.87 -3.24 0.90
C ALA A 27 2.81 -3.08 2.42
N ASP A 28 3.98 -2.96 3.04
CA ASP A 28 4.10 -2.73 4.48
C ASP A 28 4.26 -1.24 4.75
N GLU A 29 3.28 -0.66 5.46
CA GLU A 29 3.16 0.77 5.76
C GLU A 29 3.56 1.70 4.61
N PRO A 30 2.98 1.55 3.40
CA PRO A 30 3.48 2.24 2.21
C PRO A 30 3.32 3.76 2.28
N THR A 31 2.55 4.30 3.22
CA THR A 31 2.29 5.74 3.35
C THR A 31 2.98 6.35 4.57
N ALA A 32 3.86 5.61 5.24
CA ALA A 32 4.58 6.10 6.41
C ALA A 32 5.39 7.38 6.09
N ASN A 33 5.26 8.39 6.95
CA ASN A 33 5.96 9.68 6.84
C ASN A 33 5.64 10.48 5.55
N LEU A 34 4.53 10.21 4.88
CA LEU A 34 4.04 11.01 3.75
C LEU A 34 2.94 11.97 4.20
N ASP A 35 2.77 13.07 3.46
CA ASP A 35 1.60 13.92 3.64
C ASP A 35 0.31 13.24 3.12
N ALA A 36 -0.83 13.86 3.45
CA ALA A 36 -2.14 13.32 3.13
C ALA A 36 -2.43 13.21 1.62
N ASP A 37 -1.82 14.08 0.80
CA ASP A 37 -2.07 14.08 -0.65
C ASP A 37 -1.24 12.98 -1.32
N TYR A 38 0.03 12.81 -0.96
CA TYR A 38 0.82 11.67 -1.41
C TYR A 38 0.23 10.33 -0.94
N THR A 39 -0.29 10.27 0.28
CA THR A 39 -1.00 9.09 0.79
C THR A 39 -2.16 8.70 -0.14
N LYS A 40 -2.99 9.67 -0.55
CA LYS A 40 -4.10 9.42 -1.51
C LYS A 40 -3.60 8.93 -2.85
N ASP A 41 -2.56 9.54 -3.40
CA ASP A 41 -1.99 9.15 -4.70
C ASP A 41 -1.49 7.70 -4.70
N ILE A 42 -0.80 7.31 -3.63
CA ILE A 42 -0.29 5.94 -3.45
C ILE A 42 -1.44 4.94 -3.30
N MET A 43 -2.47 5.26 -2.51
CA MET A 43 -3.64 4.41 -2.38
C MET A 43 -4.41 4.25 -3.69
N ASN A 44 -4.55 5.32 -4.48
CA ASN A 44 -5.15 5.28 -5.81
C ASN A 44 -4.35 4.40 -6.79
N MET A 45 -3.02 4.41 -6.67
CA MET A 45 -2.14 3.54 -7.45
C MET A 45 -2.34 2.07 -7.10
N PHE A 46 -2.48 1.73 -5.82
CA PHE A 46 -2.79 0.36 -5.41
C PHE A 46 -4.18 -0.09 -5.91
N LYS A 47 -5.17 0.81 -5.89
CA LYS A 47 -6.50 0.55 -6.46
C LYS A 47 -6.45 0.26 -7.95
N SER A 48 -5.64 0.99 -8.72
CA SER A 48 -5.51 0.73 -10.16
C SER A 48 -4.83 -0.60 -10.47
N PHE A 49 -3.84 -1.03 -9.67
CA PHE A 49 -3.28 -2.38 -9.78
C PHE A 49 -4.31 -3.47 -9.46
N HIS A 50 -5.13 -3.24 -8.44
CA HIS A 50 -6.21 -4.16 -8.11
C HIS A 50 -7.22 -4.31 -9.25
N GLN A 51 -7.60 -3.20 -9.89
CA GLN A 51 -8.53 -3.19 -11.02
C GLN A 51 -8.04 -4.00 -12.23
N VAL A 52 -6.72 -4.16 -12.41
CA VAL A 52 -6.13 -4.97 -13.49
C VAL A 52 -5.81 -6.42 -13.08
N GLY A 53 -6.31 -6.87 -11.92
CA GLY A 53 -6.24 -8.26 -11.49
C GLY A 53 -5.10 -8.59 -10.52
N VAL A 54 -4.39 -7.60 -10.00
CA VAL A 54 -3.39 -7.82 -8.94
C VAL A 54 -4.09 -7.93 -7.59
N THR A 55 -3.75 -8.94 -6.79
CA THR A 55 -4.17 -8.97 -5.38
C THR A 55 -3.27 -8.02 -4.60
N VAL A 56 -3.84 -7.03 -3.91
CA VAL A 56 -3.06 -6.07 -3.11
C VAL A 56 -3.36 -6.27 -1.63
N LEU A 57 -2.31 -6.51 -0.85
CA LEU A 57 -2.36 -6.59 0.61
C LEU A 57 -1.57 -5.40 1.17
N ILE A 58 -2.24 -4.57 1.96
CA ILE A 58 -1.65 -3.38 2.56
C ILE A 58 -1.70 -3.54 4.08
N ALA A 59 -0.56 -3.45 4.75
CA ALA A 59 -0.49 -3.28 6.19
C ALA A 59 -0.51 -1.79 6.52
N ILE A 60 -1.45 -1.38 7.36
CA ILE A 60 -1.57 -0.02 7.87
C ILE A 60 -1.65 -0.07 9.40
N PRO A 61 -1.06 0.90 10.11
CA PRO A 61 -1.09 0.93 11.56
C PRO A 61 -2.47 1.32 12.11
N ASP A 62 -3.29 2.00 11.31
CA ASP A 62 -4.61 2.48 11.72
C ASP A 62 -5.65 2.31 10.61
N ALA A 63 -6.74 1.61 10.94
CA ALA A 63 -7.86 1.37 10.03
C ALA A 63 -8.74 2.61 9.83
N GLU A 64 -8.67 3.63 10.69
CA GLU A 64 -9.42 4.90 10.51
C GLU A 64 -9.04 5.60 9.19
N LEU A 65 -7.81 5.38 8.70
CA LEU A 65 -7.33 5.85 7.39
C LEU A 65 -8.16 5.30 6.22
N LEU A 66 -8.92 4.23 6.44
CA LEU A 66 -9.78 3.63 5.41
C LEU A 66 -11.20 4.23 5.41
N GLY A 67 -11.63 4.97 6.44
CA GLY A 67 -12.77 5.90 6.38
C GLY A 67 -14.01 5.45 5.58
N GLY A 68 -14.44 4.18 5.68
CA GLY A 68 -15.60 3.64 4.96
C GLY A 68 -15.31 2.93 3.64
N SER A 69 -14.06 2.55 3.39
CA SER A 69 -13.66 1.76 2.24
C SER A 69 -14.27 0.33 2.31
N GLN A 70 -14.67 -0.23 1.16
CA GLN A 70 -15.35 -1.54 1.07
C GLN A 70 -14.39 -2.73 1.00
N GLU A 71 -13.09 -2.47 1.14
CA GLU A 71 -12.01 -3.45 1.07
C GLU A 71 -12.11 -4.41 2.27
N ARG A 72 -11.62 -5.63 2.06
CA ARG A 72 -11.56 -6.62 3.14
C ARG A 72 -10.53 -6.19 4.17
N ILE A 73 -10.96 -6.04 5.42
CA ILE A 73 -10.09 -5.74 6.56
C ILE A 73 -9.77 -7.04 7.29
N LEU A 74 -8.48 -7.27 7.53
CA LEU A 74 -7.98 -8.37 8.35
C LEU A 74 -7.37 -7.77 9.61
N ALA A 75 -7.99 -8.00 10.77
CA ALA A 75 -7.45 -7.55 12.05
C ALA A 75 -6.47 -8.60 12.60
N LEU A 76 -5.34 -8.14 13.14
CA LEU A 76 -4.38 -8.98 13.86
C LEU A 76 -4.39 -8.62 15.34
N ASN A 77 -4.44 -9.63 16.20
CA ASN A 77 -4.34 -9.50 17.65
C ASN A 77 -3.29 -10.48 18.17
N HIS A 78 -2.20 -9.95 18.74
CA HIS A 78 -1.07 -10.74 19.26
C HIS A 78 -0.58 -11.84 18.28
N GLY A 79 -0.42 -11.48 17.00
CA GLY A 79 0.06 -12.39 15.95
C GLY A 79 -0.97 -13.40 15.44
N LYS A 80 -2.23 -13.30 15.87
CA LYS A 80 -3.34 -14.12 15.36
C LYS A 80 -4.32 -13.26 14.58
N LEU A 81 -4.87 -13.80 13.50
CA LEU A 81 -6.01 -13.17 12.83
C LEU A 81 -7.20 -13.18 13.80
N ALA A 82 -7.71 -11.98 14.11
CA ALA A 82 -8.98 -11.82 14.78
C ALA A 82 -10.06 -12.11 13.74
N ILE A 83 -10.79 -13.21 13.95
CA ILE A 83 -11.90 -13.66 13.11
C ILE A 83 -13.16 -12.93 13.55
#